data_AF-A0A932PN72-F1
#
_entry.id   AF-A0A932PN72-F1
#
_cell.length_a   1.000
_cell.length_b   1.000
_cell.length_c   1.000
_cell.angle_alpha   90.00
_cell.angle_beta   90.00
_cell.angle_gamma   90.00
#
_symmetry.space_group_name_H-M   'P 1'
#
loop_
_entity.id
_entity.type
_entity.pdbx_description
1 polymer ?
#
loop_
_entity_poly.entity_id
_entity_poly.type
_entity_poly.pdbx_seq_one_letter_code
_entity_poly.pdbx_strand_id
1 'polypeptide(L)'
;MDSSSFISAIVLLVLVTDPLGNIPLFVGLLRQVDPARRQRIIVREVLFAFAILVFFALFGQRVLKLMHLTDTSLGIAGGVILFLIALKMVFPHPEGRPGHPIHGEPFLVPLAIPFIAGPSAIATVLLLVSREPHRLWEWLGALSVAMAVSAVVLGFAEKISDFLGEQVTMAFERLMGLVLTAIAIEMLLAGIQKFVQQIHVAAI
;
A
#
# COMPACT_ATOMS: atom_id res chain seq x y z
N MET A 1 15.78 -14.86 22.78
CA MET A 1 15.40 -14.48 21.40
C MET A 1 16.54 -14.91 20.51
N ASP A 2 16.29 -15.68 19.46
CA ASP A 2 17.24 -15.75 18.35
C ASP A 2 17.03 -14.48 17.52
N SER A 3 18.07 -13.64 17.42
CA SER A 3 18.02 -12.37 16.67
C SER A 3 17.56 -12.54 15.22
N SER A 4 17.60 -13.78 14.70
CA SER A 4 17.14 -14.18 13.38
C SER A 4 15.64 -13.94 13.15
N SER A 5 14.77 -14.17 14.14
CA SER A 5 13.31 -14.08 13.98
C SER A 5 12.83 -12.63 13.81
N PHE A 6 13.40 -11.71 14.59
CA PHE A 6 13.08 -10.28 14.51
C PHE A 6 13.57 -9.64 13.21
N ILE A 7 14.80 -9.96 12.78
CA ILE A 7 15.35 -9.45 11.51
C ILE A 7 14.54 -9.98 10.32
N SER A 8 14.16 -11.27 10.34
CA SER A 8 13.33 -11.86 9.29
C SER A 8 11.96 -11.16 9.17
N ALA A 9 11.38 -10.76 10.31
CA ALA A 9 10.13 -10.00 10.34
C ALA A 9 10.27 -8.64 9.66
N ILE A 10 11.33 -7.90 9.99
CA ILE A 10 11.61 -6.60 9.38
C ILE A 10 11.79 -6.76 7.87
N VAL A 11 12.60 -7.72 7.43
CA VAL A 11 12.85 -7.98 6.01
C VAL A 11 11.54 -8.32 5.30
N LEU A 12 10.71 -9.19 5.88
CA LEU A 12 9.41 -9.53 5.33
C LEU A 12 8.49 -8.32 5.23
N LEU A 13 8.39 -7.50 6.28
CA LEU A 13 7.54 -6.31 6.29
C LEU A 13 8.02 -5.25 5.29
N VAL A 14 9.33 -5.04 5.17
CA VAL A 14 9.91 -4.14 4.16
C VAL A 14 9.63 -4.66 2.75
N LEU A 15 9.78 -5.96 2.52
CA LEU A 15 9.53 -6.57 1.21
C LEU A 15 8.04 -6.48 0.83
N VAL A 16 7.14 -6.70 1.78
CA VAL A 16 5.69 -6.65 1.55
C VAL A 16 5.17 -5.21 1.42
N THR A 17 5.76 -4.25 2.13
CA THR A 17 5.39 -2.83 1.97
C THR A 17 6.02 -2.17 0.74
N ASP A 18 7.01 -2.83 0.13
CA ASP A 18 7.68 -2.47 -1.12
C ASP A 18 7.89 -0.97 -1.34
N PRO A 19 8.65 -0.29 -0.45
CA PRO A 19 8.86 1.15 -0.58
C PRO A 19 9.62 1.52 -1.84
N LEU A 20 10.45 0.62 -2.38
CA LEU A 20 11.25 0.85 -3.59
C LEU A 20 10.40 0.78 -4.86
N GLY A 21 9.57 -0.27 -5.00
CA GLY A 21 8.64 -0.39 -6.13
C GLY A 21 7.61 0.74 -6.16
N ASN A 22 7.28 1.29 -4.99
CA ASN A 22 6.35 2.42 -4.86
C ASN A 22 6.95 3.78 -5.26
N ILE A 23 8.27 3.91 -5.51
CA ILE A 23 8.93 5.20 -5.84
C ILE A 23 8.34 5.86 -7.10
N PRO A 24 8.32 5.21 -8.29
CA PRO A 24 7.85 5.86 -9.52
C PRO A 24 6.39 6.28 -9.42
N LEU A 25 5.60 5.50 -8.67
CA LEU A 25 4.21 5.78 -8.39
C LEU A 25 4.03 7.00 -7.50
N PHE A 26 4.76 7.08 -6.39
CA PHE A 26 4.70 8.22 -5.48
C PHE A 26 5.11 9.51 -6.19
N VAL A 27 6.16 9.45 -7.01
CA VAL A 27 6.65 10.58 -7.78
C VAL A 27 5.62 11.05 -8.82
N GLY A 28 5.04 10.12 -9.59
CA GLY A 28 4.00 10.43 -10.58
C GLY A 28 2.79 11.13 -9.97
N LEU A 29 2.30 10.61 -8.83
CA LEU A 29 1.17 11.19 -8.10
C LEU A 29 1.48 12.55 -7.47
N LEU A 30 2.70 12.74 -6.95
CA LEU A 30 3.13 14.00 -6.33
C LEU A 30 3.55 15.06 -7.36
N ARG A 31 3.63 14.72 -8.65
CA ARG A 31 4.08 15.65 -9.70
C ARG A 31 3.23 16.92 -9.78
N GLN A 32 1.93 16.81 -9.52
CA GLN A 32 0.98 17.94 -9.52
C GLN A 32 1.00 18.77 -8.22
N VAL A 33 1.78 18.36 -7.22
CA VAL A 33 1.86 19.05 -5.92
C VAL A 33 3.14 19.88 -5.82
N ASP A 34 3.06 21.04 -5.16
CA ASP A 34 4.21 21.90 -4.88
C ASP A 34 5.35 21.15 -4.15
N PRO A 35 6.61 21.28 -4.60
CA PRO A 35 7.78 20.59 -4.01
C PRO A 35 7.91 20.79 -2.50
N ALA A 36 7.62 22.00 -2.01
CA ALA A 36 7.68 22.32 -0.58
C ALA A 36 6.67 21.54 0.28
N ARG A 37 5.58 21.04 -0.33
CA ARG A 37 4.53 20.27 0.37
C ARG A 37 4.66 18.76 0.19
N ARG A 38 5.41 18.29 -0.81
CA ARG A 38 5.57 16.85 -1.14
C ARG A 38 6.13 16.04 0.02
N GLN A 39 7.21 16.49 0.65
CA GLN A 39 7.83 15.81 1.80
C GLN A 39 6.86 15.70 2.98
N ARG A 40 6.04 16.73 3.23
CA ARG A 40 5.00 16.69 4.27
C ARG A 40 3.90 15.68 3.94
N ILE A 41 3.54 15.53 2.67
CA ILE A 41 2.57 14.51 2.22
C ILE A 41 3.15 13.11 2.37
N ILE A 42 4.41 12.88 1.97
CA ILE A 42 5.06 11.57 2.11
C ILE A 42 5.06 11.13 3.58
N VAL A 43 5.51 12.00 4.49
CA VAL A 43 5.53 11.69 5.93
C VAL A 43 4.11 11.44 6.45
N ARG A 44 3.13 12.25 6.02
CA ARG A 44 1.72 12.06 6.37
C ARG A 44 1.21 10.70 5.91
N GLU A 45 1.44 10.32 4.66
CA GLU A 45 0.96 9.04 4.10
C GLU A 45 1.62 7.83 4.76
N VAL A 46 2.93 7.89 5.00
CA VAL A 46 3.64 6.83 5.73
C VAL A 46 3.12 6.71 7.16
N LEU A 47 2.81 7.84 7.82
CA LEU A 47 2.23 7.84 9.15
C LEU A 47 0.80 7.27 9.16
N PHE A 48 -0.03 7.61 8.17
CA PHE A 48 -1.35 7.01 8.00
C PHE A 48 -1.23 5.50 7.82
N ALA A 49 -0.38 5.04 6.90
CA ALA A 49 -0.16 3.61 6.67
C ALA A 49 0.32 2.89 7.93
N PHE A 50 1.23 3.49 8.69
CA PHE A 50 1.70 2.93 9.96
C PHE A 50 0.57 2.83 10.97
N ALA A 51 -0.22 3.90 11.14
CA ALA A 51 -1.36 3.90 12.04
C ALA A 51 -2.39 2.82 11.68
N ILE A 52 -2.66 2.61 10.38
CA ILE A 52 -3.56 1.56 9.89
C ILE A 52 -2.98 0.18 10.19
N LEU A 53 -1.71 -0.07 9.88
CA LEU A 53 -1.08 -1.37 10.14
C LEU A 53 -1.02 -1.68 11.64
N VAL A 54 -0.72 -0.69 12.49
CA VAL A 54 -0.77 -0.84 13.95
C VAL A 54 -2.21 -1.12 14.42
N PHE A 55 -3.19 -0.41 13.86
CA PHE A 55 -4.60 -0.65 14.17
C PHE A 55 -5.01 -2.09 13.82
N PHE A 56 -4.65 -2.59 12.64
CA PHE A 56 -4.92 -3.98 12.24
C PHE A 56 -4.10 -5.00 13.05
N ALA A 57 -2.87 -4.66 13.46
CA ALA A 57 -2.07 -5.51 14.35
C ALA A 57 -2.77 -5.70 15.72
N LEU A 58 -3.36 -4.64 16.27
CA LEU A 58 -3.99 -4.65 17.59
C LEU A 58 -5.44 -5.17 17.57
N PHE A 59 -6.21 -4.71 16.59
CA PHE A 59 -7.67 -4.88 16.55
C PHE A 59 -8.17 -5.65 15.33
N GLY A 60 -7.32 -5.92 14.34
CA GLY A 60 -7.75 -6.36 13.01
C GLY A 60 -8.66 -7.60 13.04
N GLN A 61 -8.28 -8.68 13.74
CA GLN A 61 -9.14 -9.87 13.83
C GLN A 61 -10.50 -9.58 14.50
N ARG A 62 -10.56 -8.66 15.47
CA ARG A 62 -11.82 -8.32 16.17
C ARG A 62 -12.70 -7.44 15.29
N VAL A 63 -12.10 -6.47 14.60
CA VAL A 63 -12.80 -5.55 13.70
C VAL A 63 -13.37 -6.30 12.50
N LEU A 64 -12.59 -7.18 11.87
CA LEU A 64 -13.07 -8.03 10.78
C LEU A 64 -14.27 -8.87 11.21
N LYS A 65 -14.18 -9.51 12.39
CA LYS A 65 -15.27 -10.32 12.95
C LYS A 65 -16.53 -9.49 13.25
N LEU A 66 -16.37 -8.29 13.82
CA LEU A 66 -17.50 -7.42 14.17
C LEU A 66 -18.24 -6.89 12.93
N MET A 67 -17.50 -6.56 11.88
CA MET A 67 -18.04 -6.05 10.62
C MET A 67 -18.52 -7.17 9.69
N HIS A 68 -18.42 -8.44 10.10
CA HIS A 68 -18.60 -9.61 9.25
C HIS A 68 -17.81 -9.54 7.93
N LEU A 69 -16.66 -8.85 7.95
CA LEU A 69 -15.78 -8.71 6.81
C LEU A 69 -14.81 -9.88 6.78
N THR A 70 -14.74 -10.53 5.63
CA THR A 70 -13.78 -11.61 5.39
C THR A 70 -12.48 -11.04 4.81
N ASP A 71 -11.37 -11.75 5.02
CA ASP A 71 -10.10 -11.44 4.34
C ASP A 71 -10.28 -11.42 2.82
N THR A 72 -11.18 -12.27 2.30
CA THR A 72 -11.57 -12.32 0.88
C THR A 72 -12.18 -10.99 0.42
N SER A 73 -13.15 -10.44 1.17
CA SER A 73 -13.78 -9.15 0.86
C SER A 73 -12.77 -8.00 0.86
N LEU A 74 -11.84 -8.00 1.83
CA LEU A 74 -10.79 -7.00 1.92
C LEU A 74 -9.82 -7.07 0.73
N GLY A 75 -9.47 -8.29 0.31
CA GLY A 75 -8.63 -8.55 -0.86
C GLY A 75 -9.27 -8.07 -2.16
N ILE A 76 -10.55 -8.38 -2.38
CA ILE A 76 -11.30 -7.92 -3.56
C ILE A 76 -11.40 -6.40 -3.59
N ALA A 77 -11.76 -5.76 -2.46
CA ALA A 77 -11.86 -4.31 -2.37
C ALA A 77 -10.51 -3.63 -2.66
N GLY A 78 -9.42 -4.14 -2.08
CA GLY A 78 -8.08 -3.63 -2.36
C GLY A 78 -7.66 -3.83 -3.82
N GLY A 79 -8.02 -4.96 -4.44
CA GLY A 79 -7.83 -5.21 -5.87
C GLY A 79 -8.55 -4.18 -6.74
N VAL A 80 -9.82 -3.85 -6.44
CA VAL A 80 -10.56 -2.81 -7.18
C VAL A 80 -9.88 -1.44 -7.06
N ILE A 81 -9.47 -1.03 -5.86
CA ILE A 81 -8.81 0.27 -5.66
C ILE A 81 -7.47 0.30 -6.41
N LEU A 82 -6.65 -0.75 -6.30
CA LEU A 82 -5.38 -0.87 -7.02
C LEU A 82 -5.59 -0.80 -8.54
N PHE A 83 -6.61 -1.47 -9.07
CA PHE A 83 -6.95 -1.43 -10.48
C PHE A 83 -7.29 -0.02 -10.96
N LEU A 84 -8.10 0.72 -10.20
CA LEU A 84 -8.46 2.10 -10.53
C LEU A 84 -7.24 3.04 -10.55
N ILE A 85 -6.32 2.87 -9.59
CA ILE A 85 -5.11 3.69 -9.55
C ILE A 85 -4.18 3.33 -10.70
N ALA A 86 -4.01 2.03 -10.97
CA ALA A 86 -3.21 1.54 -12.08
C ALA A 86 -3.72 2.06 -13.43
N LEU A 87 -5.04 2.07 -13.65
CA LEU A 87 -5.65 2.66 -14.85
C LEU A 87 -5.37 4.16 -14.96
N LYS A 88 -5.42 4.91 -13.86
CA LYS A 88 -5.09 6.35 -13.85
C LYS A 88 -3.63 6.61 -14.24
N MET A 89 -2.71 5.70 -13.92
CA MET A 89 -1.29 5.78 -14.27
C MET A 89 -1.02 5.41 -15.74
N VAL A 90 -1.69 4.37 -16.24
CA VAL A 90 -1.54 3.94 -17.65
C VAL A 90 -2.17 4.98 -18.60
N PHE A 91 -3.33 5.52 -18.22
CA PHE A 91 -4.07 6.52 -18.98
C PHE A 91 -4.19 7.84 -18.20
N PRO A 92 -3.09 8.61 -18.07
CA PRO A 92 -3.13 9.90 -17.39
C PRO A 92 -4.07 10.83 -18.17
N HIS A 93 -5.14 11.26 -17.51
CA HIS A 93 -6.02 12.26 -18.10
C HIS A 93 -5.24 13.58 -18.23
N PRO A 94 -5.25 14.23 -19.40
CA PRO A 94 -4.82 15.62 -19.50
C PRO A 94 -5.85 16.47 -18.76
N GLU A 95 -5.64 16.71 -17.46
CA GLU A 95 -6.40 17.70 -16.71
C GLU A 95 -6.01 19.10 -17.18
N GLY A 96 -6.51 19.46 -18.36
CA GLY A 96 -6.50 20.80 -18.94
C GLY A 96 -7.94 21.25 -19.13
N ARG A 97 -8.66 21.53 -18.04
CA ARG A 97 -9.85 22.40 -18.09
C ARG A 97 -9.41 23.80 -17.67
N PRO A 98 -9.35 24.79 -18.58
CA PRO A 98 -9.08 26.16 -18.20
C PRO A 98 -10.30 26.70 -17.43
N GLY A 99 -10.10 27.12 -16.18
CA GLY A 99 -11.13 27.86 -15.43
C GLY A 99 -11.69 27.21 -14.16
N HIS A 100 -11.04 26.21 -13.57
CA HIS A 100 -11.29 25.89 -12.17
C HIS A 100 -10.01 26.11 -11.35
N PRO A 101 -9.97 27.08 -10.43
CA PRO A 101 -8.93 27.12 -9.43
C PRO A 101 -9.19 25.91 -8.52
N ILE A 102 -8.47 24.82 -8.78
CA ILE A 102 -8.40 23.71 -7.83
C ILE A 102 -7.53 24.21 -6.66
N HIS A 103 -8.11 25.07 -5.82
CA HIS A 103 -7.70 25.27 -4.42
C HIS A 103 -8.15 24.07 -3.57
N GLY A 104 -8.08 22.86 -4.13
CA GLY A 104 -8.44 21.61 -3.48
C GLY A 104 -7.26 20.69 -3.66
N GLU A 105 -6.43 20.60 -2.62
CA GLU A 105 -5.49 19.50 -2.42
C GLU A 105 -6.11 18.22 -2.99
N PRO A 106 -5.41 17.43 -3.83
CA PRO A 106 -5.99 16.27 -4.47
C PRO A 106 -6.71 15.48 -3.39
N PHE A 107 -8.05 15.41 -3.49
CA PHE A 107 -8.91 14.85 -2.46
C PHE A 107 -8.33 13.49 -2.10
N LEU A 108 -7.70 13.48 -0.92
CA LEU A 108 -6.64 12.55 -0.54
C LEU A 108 -7.34 11.27 -0.09
N VAL A 109 -7.84 10.50 -1.06
CA VAL A 109 -8.05 9.07 -0.84
C VAL A 109 -6.68 8.58 -0.36
N PRO A 110 -6.57 8.05 0.88
CA PRO A 110 -5.27 7.77 1.47
C PRO A 110 -4.51 6.82 0.52
N LEU A 111 -3.41 7.30 -0.05
CA LEU A 111 -2.50 6.48 -0.86
C LEU A 111 -1.94 5.35 0.01
N ALA A 112 -1.87 5.59 1.33
CA ALA A 112 -1.65 4.59 2.35
C ALA A 112 -2.52 3.32 2.18
N ILE A 113 -3.80 3.46 1.82
CA ILE A 113 -4.75 2.35 1.58
C ILE A 113 -5.12 2.36 0.09
N PRO A 114 -4.18 1.98 -0.79
CA PRO A 114 -3.84 0.55 -0.89
C PRO A 114 -2.36 0.22 -1.08
N PHE A 115 -1.45 1.21 -1.13
CA PHE A 115 -0.06 0.97 -1.54
C PHE A 115 0.84 0.50 -0.42
N ILE A 116 0.74 1.11 0.76
CA ILE A 116 1.65 0.83 1.87
C ILE A 116 0.98 -0.11 2.88
N ALA A 117 -0.26 0.20 3.26
CA ALA A 117 -1.12 -0.68 4.05
C ALA A 117 -2.04 -1.51 3.15
N GLY A 118 -1.50 -2.01 2.04
CA GLY A 118 -2.24 -2.86 1.12
C GLY A 118 -2.72 -4.17 1.78
N PRO A 119 -3.65 -4.90 1.14
CA PRO A 119 -4.18 -6.16 1.69
C PRO A 119 -3.09 -7.17 2.05
N SER A 120 -2.00 -7.23 1.28
CA SER A 120 -0.83 -8.06 1.57
C SER A 120 -0.14 -7.66 2.88
N ALA A 121 0.08 -6.35 3.10
CA ALA A 121 0.69 -5.85 4.32
C ALA A 121 -0.21 -6.10 5.55
N ILE A 122 -1.52 -5.89 5.41
CA ILE A 122 -2.50 -6.19 6.46
C ILE A 122 -2.50 -7.70 6.76
N ALA A 123 -2.55 -8.56 5.75
CA ALA A 123 -2.52 -10.01 5.92
C ALA A 123 -1.23 -10.49 6.58
N THR A 124 -0.06 -9.95 6.19
CA THR A 124 1.22 -10.28 6.81
C THR A 124 1.24 -9.87 8.28
N VAL A 125 0.79 -8.65 8.61
CA VAL A 125 0.68 -8.19 10.00
C VAL A 125 -0.25 -9.10 10.82
N LEU A 126 -1.41 -9.44 10.29
CA LEU A 126 -2.35 -10.36 10.94
C LEU A 126 -1.75 -11.76 11.15
N LEU A 127 -0.99 -12.27 10.17
CA LEU A 127 -0.32 -13.56 10.26
C LEU A 127 0.77 -13.56 11.33
N LEU A 128 1.61 -12.50 11.38
CA LEU A 128 2.66 -12.37 12.38
C LEU A 128 2.07 -12.31 13.79
N VAL A 129 1.03 -11.50 13.99
CA VAL A 129 0.32 -11.40 15.28
C VAL A 129 -0.38 -12.72 15.64
N SER A 130 -0.95 -13.42 14.66
CA SER A 130 -1.67 -14.67 14.89
C SER A 130 -0.75 -15.85 15.21
N ARG A 131 0.51 -15.84 14.74
CA ARG A 131 1.48 -16.90 15.05
C ARG A 131 1.97 -16.83 16.49
N GLU A 132 2.27 -15.64 16.99
CA GLU A 132 2.82 -15.44 18.33
C GLU A 132 2.18 -14.21 19.00
N PRO A 133 0.94 -14.33 19.52
CA PRO A 133 0.19 -13.21 20.07
C PRO A 133 0.85 -12.62 21.33
N HIS A 134 1.66 -13.40 22.05
CA HIS A 134 2.41 -12.93 23.23
C HIS A 134 3.59 -12.00 22.89
N ARG A 135 4.01 -11.93 21.61
CA ARG A 135 5.15 -11.10 21.15
C ARG A 135 4.72 -9.86 20.38
N LEU A 136 3.49 -9.40 20.61
CA LEU A 136 2.90 -8.25 19.92
C LEU A 136 3.81 -7.00 19.93
N TRP A 137 4.47 -6.72 21.05
CA TRP A 137 5.40 -5.59 21.17
C TRP A 137 6.63 -5.72 20.25
N GLU A 138 7.13 -6.94 20.04
CA GLU A 138 8.24 -7.19 19.12
C GLU A 138 7.79 -7.00 17.66
N TRP A 139 6.59 -7.48 17.30
CA TRP A 139 6.03 -7.28 15.96
C TRP A 139 5.77 -5.80 15.66
N LEU A 140 5.27 -5.04 16.64
CA LEU A 140 5.13 -3.59 16.54
C LEU A 140 6.49 -2.88 16.40
N GLY A 141 7.52 -3.36 17.11
CA GLY A 141 8.89 -2.88 16.95
C GLY A 141 9.42 -3.12 15.53
N ALA A 142 9.25 -4.33 14.99
CA ALA A 142 9.65 -4.68 13.64
C ALA A 142 8.89 -3.86 12.58
N LEU A 143 7.57 -3.68 12.77
CA LEU A 143 6.74 -2.84 11.92
C LEU A 143 7.19 -1.38 11.94
N SER A 144 7.53 -0.85 13.12
CA SER A 144 8.02 0.53 13.26
C SER A 144 9.34 0.72 12.52
N VAL A 145 10.26 -0.24 12.62
CA VAL A 145 11.53 -0.21 11.89
C VAL A 145 11.30 -0.31 10.38
N ALA A 146 10.45 -1.22 9.92
CA ALA A 146 10.10 -1.36 8.51
C ALA A 146 9.50 -0.07 7.94
N MET A 147 8.58 0.55 8.68
CA MET A 147 7.96 1.82 8.27
C MET A 147 8.93 2.99 8.31
N ALA A 148 9.89 3.02 9.24
CA ALA A 148 10.96 4.00 9.25
C ALA A 148 11.87 3.85 8.01
N VAL A 149 12.23 2.62 7.63
CA VAL A 149 12.96 2.34 6.39
C VAL A 149 12.17 2.82 5.17
N SER A 150 10.88 2.50 5.10
CA SER A 150 9.99 2.95 4.02
C SER A 150 9.89 4.48 3.95
N ALA A 151 9.80 5.16 5.10
CA ALA A 151 9.79 6.62 5.17
C ALA A 151 11.07 7.24 4.60
N VAL A 152 12.23 6.67 4.96
CA VAL A 152 13.53 7.12 4.48
C VAL A 152 13.62 6.92 2.97
N VAL A 153 13.33 5.72 2.48
CA VAL A 153 13.36 5.38 1.05
C VAL A 153 12.46 6.31 0.24
N LEU A 154 11.21 6.50 0.67
CA LEU A 154 10.27 7.38 -0.02
C LEU A 154 10.65 8.87 0.12
N GLY A 155 11.26 9.29 1.22
CA GLY A 155 11.82 10.63 1.37
C GLY A 155 12.92 10.92 0.34
N PHE A 156 13.69 9.90 -0.04
CA PHE A 156 14.69 9.97 -1.11
C PHE A 156 14.11 9.77 -2.53
N ALA A 157 12.84 9.38 -2.67
CA ALA A 157 12.20 9.12 -3.97
C ALA A 157 12.29 10.31 -4.93
N GLU A 158 12.17 11.53 -4.40
CA GLU A 158 12.23 12.76 -5.19
C GLU A 158 13.64 13.00 -5.76
N LYS A 159 14.68 12.83 -4.95
CA LYS A 159 16.07 12.90 -5.41
C LYS A 159 16.39 11.83 -6.45
N ILE A 160 15.83 10.63 -6.27
CA ILE A 160 15.96 9.53 -7.24
C ILE A 160 15.29 9.94 -8.56
N SER A 161 14.08 10.51 -8.51
CA SER A 161 13.40 11.01 -9.73
C SER A 161 14.16 12.11 -10.43
N ASP A 162 14.69 13.09 -9.69
CA ASP A 162 15.46 14.19 -10.26
C ASP A 162 16.74 13.67 -10.96
N PHE A 163 17.35 12.62 -10.41
CA PHE A 163 18.49 11.95 -11.02
C PHE A 163 18.12 11.13 -12.26
N LEU A 164 16.96 10.47 -12.26
CA LEU A 164 16.47 9.64 -13.38
C LEU A 164 15.96 10.49 -14.57
N GLY A 165 15.50 11.72 -14.30
CA GLY A 165 14.94 12.61 -15.31
C GLY A 165 13.48 12.30 -15.64
N GLU A 166 12.72 13.34 -16.00
CA GLU A 166 11.26 13.26 -16.13
C GLU A 166 10.77 12.20 -17.14
N GLN A 167 11.50 12.01 -18.24
CA GLN A 167 11.13 11.04 -19.29
C GLN A 167 11.23 9.59 -18.80
N VAL A 168 12.28 9.27 -18.06
CA VAL A 168 12.50 7.94 -17.49
C VAL A 168 11.48 7.68 -16.40
N THR A 169 11.27 8.65 -15.50
CA THR A 169 10.24 8.55 -14.46
C THR A 169 8.85 8.30 -15.05
N MET A 170 8.44 9.01 -16.11
CA MET A 170 7.17 8.76 -16.78
C MET A 170 7.07 7.37 -17.42
N ALA A 171 8.16 6.87 -18.00
CA ALA A 171 8.18 5.51 -18.56
C ALA A 171 8.01 4.45 -17.45
N PHE A 172 8.75 4.59 -16.35
CA PHE A 172 8.65 3.72 -15.19
C PHE A 172 7.28 3.79 -14.51
N GLU A 173 6.67 4.97 -14.42
CA GLU A 173 5.30 5.14 -13.92
C GLU A 173 4.30 4.33 -14.74
N ARG A 174 4.37 4.41 -16.07
CA ARG A 174 3.48 3.64 -16.97
C ARG A 174 3.72 2.14 -16.86
N LEU A 175 4.98 1.71 -16.80
CA LEU A 175 5.33 0.31 -16.60
C LEU A 175 4.78 -0.21 -15.27
N MET A 176 4.91 0.57 -14.19
CA MET A 176 4.36 0.22 -12.88
C MET A 176 2.83 0.16 -12.92
N GLY A 177 2.18 1.10 -13.64
CA GLY A 177 0.74 1.03 -13.88
C GLY A 177 0.31 -0.28 -14.56
N LEU A 178 1.05 -0.77 -15.55
CA LEU A 178 0.78 -2.06 -16.18
C LEU A 178 0.96 -3.23 -15.20
N VAL A 179 2.04 -3.21 -14.40
CA VAL A 179 2.31 -4.24 -13.37
C VAL A 179 1.22 -4.27 -12.30
N LEU A 180 0.83 -3.10 -11.79
CA LEU A 180 -0.22 -2.97 -10.77
C LEU A 180 -1.59 -3.39 -11.30
N THR A 181 -1.86 -3.15 -12.59
CA THR A 181 -3.09 -3.66 -13.23
C THR A 181 -3.11 -5.19 -13.18
N ALA A 182 -2.01 -5.86 -13.49
CA ALA A 182 -1.90 -7.31 -13.41
C ALA A 182 -2.04 -7.82 -11.97
N ILE A 183 -1.37 -7.18 -10.99
CA ILE A 183 -1.49 -7.53 -9.58
C ILE A 183 -2.93 -7.37 -9.08
N ALA A 184 -3.59 -6.27 -9.45
CA ALA A 184 -4.97 -6.00 -9.08
C ALA A 184 -5.92 -7.07 -9.63
N ILE A 185 -5.76 -7.47 -10.90
CA ILE A 185 -6.52 -8.56 -11.51
C ILE A 185 -6.26 -9.88 -10.76
N GLU A 186 -5.01 -10.19 -10.43
CA GLU A 186 -4.66 -11.40 -9.67
C GLU A 186 -5.34 -11.42 -8.30
N MET A 187 -5.37 -10.29 -7.59
CA MET A 187 -6.07 -10.16 -6.31
C MET A 187 -7.58 -10.37 -6.45
N LEU A 188 -8.19 -9.85 -7.52
CA LEU A 188 -9.60 -10.07 -7.81
C LEU A 188 -9.89 -11.54 -8.12
N LEU A 189 -9.07 -12.18 -8.96
CA LEU A 189 -9.20 -13.60 -9.30
C LEU A 189 -9.03 -14.49 -8.07
N ALA A 190 -8.00 -14.25 -7.25
CA ALA A 190 -7.78 -14.98 -6.01
C ALA A 190 -8.95 -14.81 -5.02
N GLY A 191 -9.52 -13.60 -4.95
CA GLY A 191 -10.71 -13.32 -4.14
C GLY A 191 -11.94 -14.09 -4.64
N ILE A 192 -12.20 -14.07 -5.95
CA ILE A 192 -13.30 -14.80 -6.57
C ILE A 192 -13.14 -16.30 -6.39
N GLN A 193 -11.93 -16.85 -6.59
CA GLN A 193 -11.66 -18.27 -6.40
C GLN A 193 -11.93 -18.71 -4.96
N LYS A 194 -11.48 -17.94 -3.97
CA LYS A 194 -11.77 -18.21 -2.55
C LYS A 194 -13.26 -18.16 -2.26
N PHE A 195 -13.98 -17.19 -2.83
CA PHE A 195 -15.43 -17.08 -2.67
C PHE A 195 -16.17 -18.30 -3.26
N VAL A 196 -15.79 -18.75 -4.46
CA VAL A 196 -16.36 -19.93 -5.10
C VAL A 196 -16.09 -21.20 -4.28
N GLN A 197 -14.86 -21.38 -3.77
CA GLN A 197 -14.53 -22.52 -2.90
C GLN A 197 -15.35 -22.52 -1.61
N GLN A 198 -15.57 -21.36 -0.99
CA GLN A 198 -16.43 -21.26 0.20
C GLN A 198 -17.87 -21.69 -0.08
N ILE A 199 -18.42 -21.30 -1.24
CA ILE A 199 -19.76 -21.74 -1.66
C ILE A 199 -19.79 -23.26 -1.89
N HIS A 200 -18.76 -23.81 -2.55
CA HIS A 200 -18.71 -25.24 -2.84
C HIS A 200 -18.62 -26.09 -1.57
N VAL A 201 -17.83 -25.65 -0.57
CA VAL A 201 -17.73 -26.33 0.73
C VAL A 201 -19.00 -26.18 1.56
N ALA A 202 -19.73 -25.07 1.45
CA ALA A 202 -21.01 -24.88 2.16
C ALA A 202 -22.18 -25.67 1.53
N ALA A 203 -22.01 -26.18 0.30
CA ALA A 203 -23.01 -26.96 -0.42
C ALA A 203 -22.86 -28.48 -0.25
N ILE A 204 -21.82 -28.94 0.45
CA ILE A 204 -21.54 -30.35 0.79
C ILE A 204 -21.76 -30.53 2.30
#